data_AF-A0A7V0NEP7-F1
#
_entry.id   AF-A0A7V0NEP7-F1
#
_cell.length_a   1.000
_cell.length_b   1.000
_cell.length_c   1.000
_cell.angle_alpha   90.00
_cell.angle_beta   90.00
_cell.angle_gamma   90.00
#
_symmetry.space_group_name_H-M   'P 1'
#
loop_
_entity.id
_entity.type
_entity.pdbx_description
1 polymer ?
#
loop_
_entity_poly.entity_id
_entity_poly.type
_entity_poly.pdbx_seq_one_letter_code
_entity_poly.pdbx_strand_id
1 'polypeptide(L)'
;MEKAQFKTKKAILFSLLSFIGLNLILQVYFKSLTLDEQMHIAAGLSYLKDWKISINVEHPPLVKVISSIFPYLANEISLPSYNDFKPYKGWSLLLWSIDSIKTNFSNLDLLTFETRIFPILLTLILGYLIYKAAKELFGEVVGLIALFIYCFEPTFLGHGKLVHTDVPSALFYFWYFYTLYKIYNKPCYKGFIYLSIIFGLAIVTKFSMLILVPTYLFVVVNIIFKKDWKRYCKILPLMAFIPWFIIATLYFFRISRLSENEARLLIKWLYLPTEC
;
A
#
# COMPACT_ATOMS: atom_id res chain seq x y z
N MET A 1 9.28 40.53 -8.61
CA MET A 1 8.12 40.09 -7.80
C MET A 1 7.78 38.61 -8.03
N GLU A 2 7.71 38.13 -9.27
CA GLU A 2 7.35 36.75 -9.61
C GLU A 2 8.29 35.67 -8.99
N LYS A 3 9.61 35.90 -9.00
CA LYS A 3 10.58 35.01 -8.32
C LYS A 3 10.37 34.90 -6.80
N ALA A 4 9.93 35.99 -6.16
CA ALA A 4 9.67 36.00 -4.71
C ALA A 4 8.36 35.24 -4.38
N GLN A 5 7.32 35.43 -5.19
CA GLN A 5 6.07 34.67 -5.08
C GLN A 5 6.30 33.16 -5.31
N PHE A 6 7.12 32.79 -6.29
CA PHE A 6 7.48 31.38 -6.54
C PHE A 6 8.24 30.74 -5.37
N LYS A 7 9.22 31.45 -4.78
CA LYS A 7 9.92 30.99 -3.57
C LYS A 7 8.94 30.79 -2.41
N THR A 8 8.01 31.73 -2.23
CA THR A 8 7.01 31.68 -1.16
C THR A 8 6.10 30.45 -1.28
N LYS A 9 5.58 30.16 -2.48
CA LYS A 9 4.69 29.00 -2.69
C LYS A 9 5.40 27.66 -2.47
N LYS A 10 6.67 27.55 -2.89
CA LYS A 10 7.48 26.37 -2.58
C LYS A 10 7.71 26.21 -1.09
N ALA A 11 8.01 27.31 -0.39
CA ALA A 11 8.17 27.28 1.06
C ALA A 11 6.89 26.80 1.77
N ILE A 12 5.71 27.24 1.32
CA ILE A 12 4.41 26.76 1.84
C ILE A 12 4.24 25.26 1.61
N LEU A 13 4.48 24.77 0.39
CA LEU A 13 4.42 23.34 0.08
C LEU A 13 5.32 22.50 1.01
N PHE A 14 6.58 22.89 1.14
CA PHE A 14 7.52 22.19 2.02
C PHE A 14 7.10 22.30 3.48
N SER A 15 6.64 23.46 3.94
CA SER A 15 6.17 23.65 5.31
C SER A 15 4.98 22.74 5.64
N LEU A 16 4.01 22.60 4.74
CA LEU A 16 2.85 21.73 4.93
C LEU A 16 3.23 20.24 4.94
N LEU A 17 4.10 19.80 4.04
CA LEU A 17 4.57 18.41 4.02
C LEU A 17 5.45 18.10 5.24
N SER A 18 6.31 19.04 5.65
CA SER A 18 7.09 18.91 6.88
C SER A 18 6.18 18.89 8.11
N PHE A 19 5.11 19.69 8.14
CA PHE A 19 4.15 19.70 9.25
C PHE A 19 3.52 18.32 9.46
N ILE A 20 2.90 17.74 8.43
CA ILE A 20 2.30 16.40 8.55
C ILE A 20 3.37 15.33 8.82
N GLY A 21 4.53 15.40 8.15
CA GLY A 21 5.62 14.44 8.34
C GLY A 21 6.16 14.45 9.78
N LEU A 22 6.45 15.63 10.33
CA LEU A 22 6.90 15.78 11.71
C LEU A 22 5.81 15.36 12.70
N ASN A 23 4.55 15.68 12.43
CA ASN A 23 3.45 15.25 13.28
C ASN A 23 3.35 13.72 13.34
N LEU A 24 3.41 13.04 12.20
CA LEU A 24 3.40 11.59 12.12
C LEU A 24 4.60 10.95 12.80
N ILE A 25 5.80 11.53 12.65
CA ILE A 25 7.03 11.08 13.30
C ILE A 25 6.95 11.26 14.83
N LEU A 26 6.54 12.43 15.33
CA LEU A 26 6.34 12.66 16.76
C LEU A 26 5.36 11.64 17.35
N GLN A 27 4.30 11.37 16.61
CA GLN A 27 3.31 10.37 16.97
C GLN A 27 3.84 8.93 17.00
N VAL A 28 4.97 8.61 16.35
CA VAL A 28 5.65 7.31 16.52
C VAL A 28 6.17 7.19 17.95
N TYR A 29 6.79 8.24 18.49
CA TYR A 29 7.38 8.24 19.84
C TYR A 29 6.35 8.21 20.96
N PHE A 30 5.16 8.80 20.75
CA PHE A 30 4.14 8.92 21.78
C PHE A 30 3.05 7.84 21.73
N LYS A 31 3.03 6.98 20.70
CA LYS A 31 1.93 6.01 20.49
C LYS A 31 2.48 4.62 20.20
N SER A 32 2.02 3.66 21.00
CA SER A 32 2.29 2.23 20.82
C SER A 32 1.74 1.68 19.51
N LEU A 33 2.13 0.45 19.18
CA LEU A 33 1.53 -0.33 18.11
C LEU A 33 0.07 -0.66 18.42
N THR A 34 -0.77 -0.57 17.40
CA THR A 34 -2.16 -1.05 17.43
C THR A 34 -2.21 -2.57 17.22
N LEU A 35 -3.38 -3.19 17.43
CA LEU A 35 -3.55 -4.64 17.30
C LEU A 35 -3.24 -5.13 15.87
N ASP A 36 -3.79 -4.46 14.87
CA ASP A 36 -3.62 -4.83 13.47
C ASP A 36 -2.19 -4.59 12.97
N GLU A 37 -1.52 -3.52 13.44
CA GLU A 37 -0.11 -3.27 13.13
C GLU A 37 0.77 -4.45 13.55
N GLN A 38 0.55 -4.99 14.76
CA GLN A 38 1.32 -6.14 15.25
C GLN A 38 1.13 -7.35 14.35
N MET A 39 -0.11 -7.61 13.91
CA MET A 39 -0.42 -8.70 13.00
C MET A 39 0.19 -8.51 11.61
N HIS A 40 0.20 -7.29 11.10
CA HIS A 40 0.81 -6.96 9.81
C HIS A 40 2.35 -7.04 9.84
N ILE A 41 2.98 -6.54 10.90
CA ILE A 41 4.44 -6.59 11.10
C ILE A 41 4.89 -8.05 11.24
N ALA A 42 4.27 -8.82 12.13
CA ALA A 42 4.66 -10.21 12.35
C ALA A 42 4.45 -11.07 11.09
N ALA A 43 3.39 -10.82 10.32
CA ALA A 43 3.19 -11.44 9.01
C ALA A 43 4.30 -11.07 8.02
N GLY A 44 4.63 -9.79 7.89
CA GLY A 44 5.71 -9.35 6.98
C GLY A 44 7.07 -9.95 7.33
N LEU A 45 7.41 -10.06 8.62
CA LEU A 45 8.63 -10.72 9.10
C LEU A 45 8.64 -12.22 8.74
N SER A 46 7.52 -12.92 8.96
CA SER A 46 7.40 -14.33 8.57
C SER A 46 7.54 -14.52 7.06
N TYR A 47 6.96 -13.63 6.26
CA TYR A 47 7.05 -13.71 4.81
C TYR A 47 8.49 -13.55 4.31
N LEU A 48 9.22 -12.59 4.86
CA LEU A 48 10.61 -12.32 4.50
C LEU A 48 11.53 -13.47 4.94
N LYS A 49 11.28 -14.07 6.11
CA LYS A 49 12.09 -15.17 6.62
C LYS A 49 11.83 -16.49 5.87
N ASP A 50 10.57 -16.88 5.73
CA ASP A 50 10.21 -18.19 5.19
C ASP A 50 10.03 -18.18 3.67
N TRP A 51 10.11 -17.00 3.04
CA TRP A 51 9.81 -16.79 1.61
C TRP A 51 8.44 -17.34 1.21
N LYS A 52 7.47 -17.22 2.12
CA LYS A 52 6.13 -17.79 2.00
C LYS A 52 5.10 -16.91 2.69
N ILE A 53 3.97 -16.68 2.02
CA ILE A 53 2.78 -16.09 2.63
C ILE A 53 1.98 -17.21 3.32
N SER A 54 1.88 -17.16 4.64
CA SER A 54 1.28 -18.24 5.45
C SER A 54 0.29 -17.78 6.52
N ILE A 55 0.36 -16.52 6.95
CA ILE A 55 -0.46 -15.95 8.04
C ILE A 55 -1.01 -14.61 7.63
N ASN A 56 -2.10 -14.15 8.26
CA ASN A 56 -2.77 -12.91 7.88
C ASN A 56 -3.02 -12.88 6.35
N VAL A 57 -3.63 -13.92 5.77
CA VAL A 57 -3.81 -14.01 4.31
C VAL A 57 -4.95 -13.12 3.79
N GLU A 58 -5.75 -12.58 4.70
CA GLU A 58 -6.88 -11.67 4.45
C GLU A 58 -6.47 -10.33 3.83
N HIS A 59 -5.19 -9.97 3.88
CA HIS A 59 -4.67 -8.74 3.28
C HIS A 59 -3.46 -9.03 2.37
N PRO A 60 -3.37 -8.38 1.19
CA PRO A 60 -2.22 -8.47 0.31
C PRO A 60 -0.89 -8.05 0.97
N PRO A 61 0.26 -8.49 0.41
CA PRO A 61 1.53 -8.47 1.13
C PRO A 61 2.26 -7.12 1.13
N LEU A 62 1.96 -6.16 0.24
CA LEU A 62 2.86 -5.01 0.00
C LEU A 62 3.24 -4.26 1.27
N VAL A 63 2.25 -3.78 2.04
CA VAL A 63 2.50 -2.95 3.22
C VAL A 63 3.22 -3.75 4.31
N LYS A 64 2.86 -5.03 4.47
CA LYS A 64 3.46 -5.94 5.45
C LYS A 64 4.94 -6.14 5.16
N VAL A 65 5.25 -6.46 3.90
CA VAL A 65 6.61 -6.71 3.43
C VAL A 65 7.45 -5.45 3.61
N ILE A 66 7.06 -4.31 3.00
CA ILE A 66 7.89 -3.11 3.04
C ILE A 66 8.13 -2.62 4.47
N SER A 67 7.09 -2.65 5.32
CA SER A 67 7.21 -2.21 6.72
C SER A 67 8.09 -3.15 7.55
N SER A 68 8.30 -4.38 7.11
CA SER A 68 9.13 -5.36 7.81
C SER A 68 10.55 -5.46 7.26
N ILE A 69 10.90 -4.76 6.17
CA ILE A 69 12.23 -4.84 5.56
C ILE A 69 13.32 -4.39 6.54
N PHE A 70 13.20 -3.21 7.15
CA PHE A 70 14.25 -2.71 8.04
C PHE A 70 14.38 -3.55 9.32
N PRO A 71 13.29 -3.88 10.04
CA PRO A 71 13.42 -4.75 11.21
C PRO A 71 14.01 -6.12 10.88
N TYR A 72 13.66 -6.69 9.72
CA TYR A 72 14.21 -7.97 9.24
C TYR A 72 15.71 -7.90 8.92
N LEU A 73 16.16 -6.82 8.29
CA LEU A 73 17.58 -6.65 7.96
C LEU A 73 18.45 -6.34 9.19
N ALA A 74 17.86 -5.74 10.22
CA ALA A 74 18.58 -5.33 11.43
C ALA A 74 18.66 -6.42 12.51
N ASN A 75 17.84 -7.47 12.44
CA ASN A 75 17.70 -8.46 13.51
C ASN A 75 17.63 -9.90 12.97
N GLU A 76 18.15 -10.85 13.74
CA GLU A 76 17.96 -12.28 13.46
C GLU A 76 16.55 -12.72 13.88
N ILE A 77 15.65 -12.86 12.91
CA ILE A 77 14.26 -13.18 13.19
C ILE A 77 14.09 -14.68 13.53
N SER A 78 13.58 -14.96 14.71
CA SER A 78 13.08 -16.26 15.19
C SER A 78 11.56 -16.28 15.19
N LEU A 79 10.93 -17.27 14.54
CA LEU A 79 9.47 -17.35 14.48
C LEU A 79 8.98 -18.36 15.52
N PRO A 80 7.92 -18.03 16.28
CA PRO A 80 7.30 -18.99 17.20
C PRO A 80 6.81 -20.23 16.45
N SER A 81 6.84 -21.38 17.11
CA SER A 81 6.42 -22.66 16.54
C SER A 81 4.96 -22.61 16.05
N TYR A 82 4.73 -23.13 14.85
CA TYR A 82 3.38 -23.27 14.28
C TYR A 82 2.54 -24.36 14.97
N ASN A 83 3.13 -25.20 15.83
CA ASN A 83 2.42 -26.35 16.40
C ASN A 83 1.26 -25.95 17.33
N ASP A 84 1.34 -24.79 17.98
CA ASP A 84 0.26 -24.21 18.81
C ASP A 84 -0.62 -23.22 18.02
N PHE A 85 -0.23 -22.91 16.79
CA PHE A 85 -0.88 -21.91 15.95
C PHE A 85 -2.05 -22.54 15.17
N LYS A 86 -3.28 -22.22 15.60
CA LYS A 86 -4.49 -22.45 14.81
C LYS A 86 -4.91 -21.12 14.18
N PRO A 87 -4.51 -20.79 12.93
CA PRO A 87 -4.66 -19.45 12.34
C PRO A 87 -6.08 -18.88 12.35
N TYR A 88 -7.08 -19.74 12.52
CA TYR A 88 -8.49 -19.43 12.33
C TYR A 88 -9.33 -19.62 13.61
N LYS A 89 -8.71 -19.61 14.81
CA LYS A 89 -9.41 -19.78 16.09
C LYS A 89 -9.16 -18.60 17.04
N GLY A 90 -10.09 -17.64 17.05
CA GLY A 90 -10.12 -16.53 18.00
C GLY A 90 -8.87 -15.65 17.93
N TRP A 91 -8.26 -15.37 19.09
CA TRP A 91 -7.11 -14.47 19.25
C TRP A 91 -5.75 -15.10 18.93
N SER A 92 -5.71 -16.30 18.34
CA SER A 92 -4.46 -17.05 18.11
C SER A 92 -3.45 -16.31 17.23
N LEU A 93 -3.91 -15.64 16.16
CA LEU A 93 -3.05 -14.84 15.30
C LEU A 93 -2.45 -13.64 16.03
N LEU A 94 -3.27 -12.92 16.80
CA LEU A 94 -2.79 -11.82 17.62
C LEU A 94 -1.75 -12.30 18.66
N LEU A 95 -2.04 -13.39 19.39
CA LEU A 95 -1.13 -13.93 20.41
C LEU A 95 0.19 -14.36 19.79
N TRP A 96 0.16 -15.04 18.64
CA TRP A 96 1.35 -15.40 17.89
C TRP A 96 2.13 -14.16 17.44
N SER A 97 1.45 -13.11 16.98
CA SER A 97 2.10 -11.85 16.58
C SER A 97 2.76 -11.13 17.76
N ILE A 98 2.10 -11.10 18.92
CA ILE A 98 2.67 -10.56 20.15
C ILE A 98 3.92 -11.33 20.57
N ASP A 99 3.84 -12.66 20.57
CA ASP A 99 4.94 -13.54 20.95
C ASP A 99 6.13 -13.41 20.00
N SER A 100 5.86 -13.35 18.69
CA SER A 100 6.87 -13.07 17.67
C SER A 100 7.55 -11.72 17.90
N ILE A 101 6.80 -10.66 18.20
CA ILE A 101 7.40 -9.34 18.45
C ILE A 101 8.26 -9.36 19.71
N LYS A 102 7.74 -9.91 20.82
CA LYS A 102 8.46 -9.99 22.10
C LYS A 102 9.73 -10.82 22.03
N THR A 103 9.70 -11.91 21.25
CA THR A 103 10.86 -12.80 21.08
C THR A 103 11.99 -12.13 20.30
N ASN A 104 11.66 -11.30 19.31
CA ASN A 104 12.64 -10.75 18.37
C ASN A 104 13.11 -9.34 18.72
N PHE A 105 12.32 -8.57 19.48
CA PHE A 105 12.59 -7.15 19.67
C PHE A 105 12.53 -6.77 21.15
N SER A 106 13.68 -6.38 21.68
CA SER A 106 13.80 -5.81 23.03
C SER A 106 13.46 -4.31 23.07
N ASN A 107 13.65 -3.60 21.96
CA ASN A 107 13.34 -2.18 21.82
C ASN A 107 12.12 -1.96 20.90
N LEU A 108 10.95 -1.84 21.51
CA LEU A 108 9.68 -1.65 20.78
C LEU A 108 9.55 -0.26 20.15
N ASP A 109 10.20 0.77 20.70
CA ASP A 109 10.17 2.11 20.14
C ASP A 109 10.93 2.16 18.81
N LEU A 110 12.09 1.50 18.76
CA LEU A 110 12.86 1.35 17.53
C LEU A 110 12.08 0.55 16.48
N LEU A 111 11.50 -0.59 16.86
CA LEU A 111 10.65 -1.38 15.95
C LEU A 111 9.49 -0.55 15.40
N THR A 112 8.81 0.21 16.27
CA THR A 112 7.69 1.07 15.88
C THR A 112 8.14 2.15 14.91
N PHE A 113 9.32 2.73 15.10
CA PHE A 113 9.89 3.68 14.17
C PHE A 113 10.19 3.04 12.81
N GLU A 114 10.97 1.96 12.79
CA GLU A 114 11.39 1.27 11.55
C GLU A 114 10.20 0.82 10.70
N THR A 115 9.18 0.25 11.35
CA THR A 115 7.99 -0.27 10.67
C THR A 115 7.09 0.83 10.10
N ARG A 116 7.08 2.01 10.73
CA ARG A 116 6.23 3.14 10.29
C ARG A 116 6.90 4.04 9.24
N ILE A 117 8.18 3.85 8.90
CA ILE A 117 8.89 4.66 7.88
C ILE A 117 8.15 4.65 6.54
N PHE A 118 7.80 3.47 6.02
CA PHE A 118 7.14 3.36 4.72
C PHE A 118 5.71 3.90 4.71
N PRO A 119 4.83 3.58 5.68
CA PRO A 119 3.52 4.23 5.79
C PRO A 119 3.59 5.77 5.79
N ILE A 120 4.50 6.35 6.59
CA ILE A 120 4.71 7.81 6.63
C ILE A 120 5.12 8.33 5.26
N LEU A 121 6.08 7.67 4.60
CA LEU A 121 6.53 8.05 3.27
C LEU A 121 5.38 8.01 2.24
N LEU A 122 4.56 6.96 2.25
CA LEU A 122 3.40 6.83 1.35
C LEU A 122 2.36 7.92 1.61
N THR A 123 2.15 8.30 2.88
CA THR A 123 1.28 9.42 3.27
C THR A 123 1.79 10.77 2.75
N LEU A 124 3.11 11.00 2.79
CA LEU A 124 3.72 12.21 2.22
C LEU A 124 3.60 12.24 0.69
N ILE A 125 3.80 11.10 0.03
CA ILE A 125 3.64 10.97 -1.43
C ILE A 125 2.20 11.27 -1.83
N LEU A 126 1.20 10.77 -1.07
CA LEU A 126 -0.21 11.07 -1.31
C LEU A 126 -0.50 12.56 -1.20
N GLY A 127 -0.05 13.23 -0.13
CA GLY A 127 -0.22 14.67 0.03
C GLY A 127 0.38 15.46 -1.13
N TYR A 128 1.61 15.14 -1.52
CA TYR A 128 2.24 15.77 -2.70
C TYR A 128 1.48 15.49 -3.99
N LEU A 129 0.93 14.29 -4.15
CA LEU A 129 0.17 13.93 -5.34
C LEU A 129 -1.16 14.70 -5.42
N ILE A 130 -1.84 14.90 -4.30
CA ILE A 130 -3.04 15.75 -4.18
C ILE A 130 -2.71 17.18 -4.59
N TYR A 131 -1.63 17.76 -4.03
CA TYR A 131 -1.14 19.08 -4.43
C TYR A 131 -0.91 19.16 -5.95
N LYS A 132 -0.19 18.17 -6.49
CA LYS A 132 0.19 18.14 -7.91
C LYS A 132 -1.03 18.05 -8.82
N ALA A 133 -1.98 17.18 -8.52
CA ALA A 133 -3.19 16.99 -9.30
C ALA A 133 -4.09 18.25 -9.23
N ALA A 134 -4.34 18.79 -8.04
CA ALA A 134 -5.15 20.00 -7.88
C ALA A 134 -4.49 21.23 -8.52
N LYS A 135 -3.16 21.35 -8.44
CA LYS A 135 -2.41 22.40 -9.13
C LYS A 135 -2.56 22.33 -10.64
N GLU A 136 -2.50 21.13 -11.22
CA GLU A 136 -2.63 20.94 -12.67
C GLU A 136 -4.03 21.27 -13.17
N LEU A 137 -5.06 20.95 -12.39
CA LEU A 137 -6.47 21.15 -12.76
C LEU A 137 -6.98 22.57 -12.53
N PHE A 138 -6.57 23.19 -11.42
CA PHE A 138 -7.19 24.42 -10.92
C PHE A 138 -6.19 25.53 -10.58
N GLY A 139 -4.91 25.31 -10.86
CA GLY A 139 -3.85 26.27 -10.58
C GLY A 139 -3.24 26.15 -9.18
N GLU A 140 -2.14 26.84 -9.00
CA GLU A 140 -1.21 26.61 -7.89
C GLU A 140 -1.79 26.92 -6.50
N VAL A 141 -2.64 27.94 -6.38
CA VAL A 141 -3.28 28.30 -5.10
C VAL A 141 -4.22 27.19 -4.64
N VAL A 142 -5.05 26.66 -5.54
CA VAL A 142 -5.97 25.55 -5.22
C VAL A 142 -5.19 24.28 -4.86
N GLY A 143 -4.05 24.03 -5.52
CA GLY A 143 -3.14 22.97 -5.12
C GLY A 143 -2.69 23.09 -3.66
N LEU A 144 -2.26 24.28 -3.25
CA LEU A 144 -1.82 24.53 -1.86
C LEU A 144 -2.98 24.42 -0.86
N ILE A 145 -4.18 24.88 -1.21
CA ILE A 145 -5.37 24.75 -0.38
C ILE A 145 -5.74 23.27 -0.20
N ALA A 146 -5.72 22.48 -1.27
CA ALA A 146 -6.01 21.04 -1.20
C ALA A 146 -5.00 20.31 -0.30
N LEU A 147 -3.71 20.65 -0.41
CA LEU A 147 -2.69 20.12 0.48
C LEU A 147 -2.88 20.56 1.92
N PHE A 148 -3.24 21.82 2.15
CA PHE A 148 -3.55 22.31 3.48
C PHE A 148 -4.69 21.50 4.10
N ILE A 149 -5.81 21.32 3.39
CA ILE A 149 -6.92 20.50 3.89
C ILE A 149 -6.44 19.08 4.22
N TYR A 150 -5.67 18.44 3.33
CA TYR A 150 -5.12 17.11 3.56
C TYR A 150 -4.23 17.03 4.81
N CYS A 151 -3.31 17.99 4.99
CA CYS A 151 -2.37 17.99 6.12
C CYS A 151 -3.05 18.16 7.49
N PHE A 152 -4.27 18.69 7.53
CA PHE A 152 -5.04 18.91 8.75
C PHE A 152 -6.25 17.97 8.86
N GLU A 153 -6.40 17.04 7.92
CA GLU A 153 -7.50 16.08 7.94
C GLU A 153 -7.20 14.98 8.98
N PRO A 154 -8.11 14.72 9.92
CA PRO A 154 -7.85 13.86 11.08
C PRO A 154 -7.63 12.39 10.71
N THR A 155 -8.25 11.88 9.65
CA THR A 155 -8.07 10.49 9.20
C THR A 155 -6.62 10.24 8.78
N PHE A 156 -6.02 11.12 7.97
CA PHE A 156 -4.61 10.97 7.55
C PHE A 156 -3.64 11.24 8.70
N LEU A 157 -3.95 12.17 9.61
CA LEU A 157 -3.14 12.39 10.82
C LEU A 157 -3.17 11.18 11.77
N GLY A 158 -4.30 10.49 11.88
CA GLY A 158 -4.45 9.30 12.72
C GLY A 158 -3.86 8.04 12.10
N HIS A 159 -4.14 7.80 10.82
CA HIS A 159 -3.84 6.53 10.14
C HIS A 159 -2.59 6.57 9.26
N GLY A 160 -2.08 7.75 8.88
CA GLY A 160 -1.00 7.87 7.88
C GLY A 160 0.36 7.29 8.30
N LYS A 161 0.59 7.11 9.60
CA LYS A 161 1.79 6.47 10.13
C LYS A 161 1.63 4.96 10.33
N LEU A 162 0.40 4.46 10.40
CA LEU A 162 0.15 3.10 10.86
C LEU A 162 0.51 2.09 9.77
N VAL A 163 1.01 0.92 10.19
CA VAL A 163 1.26 -0.22 9.28
C VAL A 163 -0.07 -0.84 8.86
N HIS A 164 -0.79 -0.16 7.97
CA HIS A 164 -2.11 -0.54 7.48
C HIS A 164 -2.23 -0.33 5.97
N THR A 165 -3.25 -0.95 5.37
CA THR A 165 -3.45 -0.91 3.92
C THR A 165 -4.23 0.32 3.44
N ASP A 166 -4.89 1.07 4.31
CA ASP A 166 -5.86 2.09 3.90
C ASP A 166 -5.24 3.32 3.22
N VAL A 167 -4.27 3.97 3.87
CA VAL A 167 -3.62 5.15 3.28
C VAL A 167 -2.78 4.79 2.04
N PRO A 168 -2.01 3.68 2.04
CA PRO A 168 -1.39 3.16 0.81
C PRO A 168 -2.41 2.87 -0.31
N SER A 169 -3.59 2.33 0.02
CA SER A 169 -4.65 2.10 -0.97
C SER A 169 -5.20 3.40 -1.52
N ALA A 170 -5.45 4.40 -0.66
CA ALA A 170 -5.88 5.73 -1.09
C ALA A 170 -4.85 6.37 -2.03
N LEU A 171 -3.55 6.21 -1.74
CA LEU A 171 -2.48 6.64 -2.63
C LEU A 171 -2.57 5.99 -4.01
N PHE A 172 -2.56 4.67 -4.09
CA PHE A 172 -2.52 4.00 -5.40
C PHE A 172 -3.83 4.17 -6.16
N TYR A 173 -4.97 4.23 -5.47
CA TYR A 173 -6.26 4.54 -6.08
C TYR A 173 -6.27 5.94 -6.71
N PHE A 174 -5.87 6.96 -5.95
CA PHE A 174 -5.81 8.33 -6.47
C PHE A 174 -4.78 8.47 -7.59
N TRP A 175 -3.60 7.86 -7.44
CA TRP A 175 -2.55 7.87 -8.44
C TRP A 175 -2.96 7.16 -9.73
N TYR A 176 -3.73 6.08 -9.62
CA TYR A 176 -4.28 5.38 -10.77
C TYR A 176 -5.17 6.30 -11.60
N PHE A 177 -6.17 6.93 -10.99
CA PHE A 177 -7.10 7.81 -11.70
C PHE A 177 -6.47 9.10 -12.20
N TYR A 178 -5.55 9.68 -11.44
CA TYR A 178 -4.79 10.85 -11.90
C TYR A 178 -3.89 10.50 -13.11
N THR A 179 -3.31 9.29 -13.14
CA THR A 179 -2.54 8.82 -14.31
C THR A 179 -3.46 8.54 -15.50
N LEU A 180 -4.63 7.92 -15.25
CA LEU A 180 -5.63 7.68 -16.27
C LEU A 180 -6.13 8.98 -16.91
N TYR A 181 -6.39 10.01 -16.10
CA TYR A 181 -6.73 11.36 -16.57
C TYR A 181 -5.67 11.90 -17.55
N LYS A 182 -4.38 11.80 -17.18
CA LYS A 182 -3.29 12.26 -18.06
C LYS A 182 -3.18 11.46 -19.36
N ILE A 183 -3.36 10.14 -19.29
CA ILE A 183 -3.39 9.28 -20.47
C ILE A 183 -4.56 9.66 -21.38
N TYR A 184 -5.73 9.93 -20.81
CA TYR A 184 -6.91 10.29 -21.58
C TYR A 184 -6.70 11.58 -22.37
N ASN A 185 -6.10 12.60 -21.75
CA ASN A 185 -5.81 13.88 -22.41
C ASN A 185 -4.65 13.78 -23.40
N LYS A 186 -3.58 13.06 -23.04
CA LYS A 186 -2.38 12.92 -23.87
C LYS A 186 -1.83 11.49 -23.78
N PRO A 187 -2.35 10.56 -24.60
CA PRO A 187 -1.89 9.19 -24.61
C PRO A 187 -0.39 9.11 -24.92
N CYS A 188 0.34 8.26 -24.19
CA CYS A 188 1.75 8.00 -24.45
C CYS A 188 2.18 6.66 -23.84
N TYR A 189 3.21 6.04 -24.42
CA TYR A 189 3.77 4.76 -23.94
C TYR A 189 4.16 4.80 -22.46
N LYS A 190 4.84 5.89 -22.03
CA LYS A 190 5.24 6.07 -20.63
C LYS A 190 4.03 6.11 -19.69
N GLY A 191 2.94 6.76 -20.10
CA GLY A 191 1.70 6.80 -19.32
C GLY A 191 1.14 5.42 -19.05
N PHE A 192 1.00 4.59 -20.08
CA PHE A 192 0.51 3.21 -19.95
C PHE A 192 1.41 2.35 -19.06
N ILE A 193 2.73 2.50 -19.15
CA ILE A 193 3.68 1.82 -18.26
C ILE A 193 3.44 2.24 -16.81
N TYR A 194 3.37 3.55 -16.52
CA TYR A 194 3.08 4.03 -15.17
C TYR A 194 1.73 3.54 -14.65
N LEU A 195 0.69 3.56 -15.48
CA LEU A 195 -0.63 3.04 -15.11
C LEU A 195 -0.56 1.56 -14.72
N SER A 196 0.19 0.76 -15.48
CA SER A 196 0.38 -0.67 -15.22
C SER A 196 1.11 -0.92 -13.90
N ILE A 197 2.15 -0.14 -13.62
CA ILE A 197 2.90 -0.22 -12.35
C ILE A 197 1.97 0.12 -11.17
N ILE A 198 1.27 1.25 -11.25
CA ILE A 198 0.37 1.72 -10.19
C ILE A 198 -0.77 0.73 -9.96
N PHE A 199 -1.34 0.17 -11.03
CA PHE A 199 -2.37 -0.85 -10.95
C PHE A 199 -1.89 -2.12 -10.26
N GLY A 200 -0.70 -2.62 -10.64
CA GLY A 200 -0.07 -3.76 -9.98
C GLY A 200 0.15 -3.52 -8.49
N LEU A 201 0.70 -2.35 -8.13
CA LEU A 201 0.91 -1.92 -6.74
C LEU A 201 -0.41 -1.77 -5.96
N ALA A 202 -1.48 -1.28 -6.58
CA ALA A 202 -2.78 -1.18 -5.93
C ALA A 202 -3.33 -2.55 -5.53
N ILE A 203 -3.33 -3.52 -6.45
CA ILE A 203 -3.87 -4.87 -6.21
C ILE A 203 -3.14 -5.57 -5.05
N VAL A 204 -1.81 -5.43 -5.00
CA VAL A 204 -0.97 -6.02 -3.94
C VAL A 204 -0.99 -5.22 -2.63
N THR A 205 -1.73 -4.10 -2.57
CA THR A 205 -1.93 -3.31 -1.34
C THR A 205 -3.19 -3.74 -0.60
N LYS A 206 -4.33 -3.90 -1.29
CA LYS A 206 -5.62 -4.25 -0.66
C LYS A 206 -6.55 -4.93 -1.67
N PHE A 207 -7.25 -5.99 -1.25
CA PHE A 207 -8.14 -6.75 -2.14
C PHE A 207 -9.27 -5.90 -2.73
N SER A 208 -9.74 -4.87 -2.03
CA SER A 208 -10.76 -3.95 -2.56
C SER A 208 -10.28 -3.17 -3.80
N MET A 209 -8.96 -3.11 -4.07
CA MET A 209 -8.41 -2.51 -5.28
C MET A 209 -8.68 -3.32 -6.56
N LEU A 210 -9.23 -4.53 -6.45
CA LEU A 210 -9.76 -5.27 -7.60
C LEU A 210 -10.86 -4.49 -8.34
N ILE A 211 -11.48 -3.49 -7.70
CA ILE A 211 -12.39 -2.55 -8.36
C ILE A 211 -11.75 -1.79 -9.53
N LEU A 212 -10.41 -1.72 -9.60
CA LEU A 212 -9.68 -1.10 -10.71
C LEU A 212 -9.55 -2.01 -11.93
N VAL A 213 -9.85 -3.32 -11.82
CA VAL A 213 -9.73 -4.28 -12.93
C VAL A 213 -10.62 -3.90 -14.11
N PRO A 214 -11.93 -3.60 -13.94
CA PRO A 214 -12.79 -3.22 -15.06
C PRO A 214 -12.31 -1.94 -15.77
N THR A 215 -11.85 -0.93 -15.01
CA THR A 215 -11.32 0.30 -15.61
C THR A 215 -10.02 0.06 -16.35
N TYR A 216 -9.17 -0.84 -15.87
CA TYR A 216 -7.92 -1.20 -16.55
C TYR A 216 -8.18 -1.97 -17.84
N LEU A 217 -9.12 -2.92 -17.83
CA LEU A 217 -9.56 -3.63 -19.04
C LEU A 217 -10.19 -2.67 -20.04
N PHE A 218 -10.96 -1.68 -19.58
CA PHE A 218 -11.51 -0.65 -20.46
C PHE A 218 -10.42 0.14 -21.18
N VAL A 219 -9.30 0.45 -20.51
CA VAL A 219 -8.14 1.09 -21.17
C VAL A 219 -7.56 0.18 -22.25
N VAL A 220 -7.38 -1.11 -21.97
CA VAL A 220 -6.90 -2.11 -22.94
C VAL A 220 -7.81 -2.19 -24.17
N VAL A 221 -9.12 -2.28 -23.94
CA VAL A 221 -10.15 -2.28 -25.01
C VAL A 221 -10.05 -1.00 -25.84
N ASN A 222 -9.92 0.17 -25.21
CA ASN A 222 -9.77 1.43 -25.95
C ASN A 222 -8.50 1.46 -26.81
N ILE A 223 -7.39 0.88 -26.37
CA ILE A 223 -6.17 0.76 -27.18
C ILE A 223 -6.44 -0.08 -28.44
N ILE A 224 -7.22 -1.15 -28.32
CA ILE A 224 -7.52 -2.06 -29.43
C ILE A 224 -8.47 -1.43 -30.46
N PHE A 225 -9.54 -0.78 -29.98
CA PHE A 225 -10.66 -0.36 -30.84
C PHE A 225 -10.62 1.13 -31.24
N LYS A 226 -10.07 2.03 -30.42
CA LYS A 226 -10.08 3.47 -30.72
C LYS A 226 -8.95 3.81 -31.69
N LYS A 227 -9.30 4.38 -32.85
CA LYS A 227 -8.35 4.71 -33.95
C LYS A 227 -7.12 5.49 -33.46
N ASP A 228 -7.32 6.47 -32.59
CA ASP A 228 -6.24 7.33 -32.06
C ASP A 228 -5.31 6.60 -31.10
N TRP A 229 -5.79 5.53 -30.46
CA TRP A 229 -5.04 4.76 -29.47
C TRP A 229 -4.43 3.48 -30.03
N LYS A 230 -4.92 3.00 -31.19
CA LYS A 230 -4.41 1.81 -31.89
C LYS A 230 -2.92 1.85 -32.19
N ARG A 231 -2.34 3.05 -32.33
CA ARG A 231 -0.88 3.24 -32.47
C ARG A 231 -0.07 2.74 -31.28
N TYR A 232 -0.69 2.55 -30.11
CA TYR A 232 -0.04 2.07 -28.89
C TYR A 232 -0.19 0.56 -28.67
N CYS A 233 -0.82 -0.21 -29.57
CA CYS A 233 -1.05 -1.66 -29.38
C CYS A 233 0.20 -2.46 -28.99
N LYS A 234 1.40 -2.01 -29.40
CA LYS A 234 2.67 -2.64 -29.02
C LYS A 234 2.95 -2.65 -27.51
N ILE A 235 2.27 -1.80 -26.73
CA ILE A 235 2.42 -1.75 -25.26
C ILE A 235 1.59 -2.81 -24.53
N LEU A 236 0.59 -3.42 -25.18
CA LEU A 236 -0.35 -4.35 -24.54
C LEU A 236 0.35 -5.52 -23.81
N PRO A 237 1.39 -6.17 -24.38
CA PRO A 237 2.10 -7.22 -23.66
C PRO A 237 2.75 -6.71 -22.37
N LEU A 238 3.32 -5.51 -22.39
CA LEU A 238 3.90 -4.89 -21.19
C LEU A 238 2.84 -4.51 -20.16
N MET A 239 1.68 -4.04 -20.62
CA MET A 239 0.54 -3.74 -19.74
C MET A 239 -0.01 -5.00 -19.05
N ALA A 240 0.11 -6.18 -19.65
CA ALA A 240 -0.24 -7.44 -19.00
C ALA A 240 0.90 -7.95 -18.09
N PHE A 241 2.14 -7.86 -18.56
CA PHE A 241 3.32 -8.37 -17.86
C PHE A 241 3.63 -7.61 -16.58
N ILE A 242 3.57 -6.27 -16.57
CA ILE A 242 3.97 -5.46 -15.42
C ILE A 242 3.15 -5.76 -14.15
N PRO A 243 1.79 -5.72 -14.18
CA PRO A 243 1.01 -6.04 -12.99
C PRO A 243 1.21 -7.48 -12.54
N TRP A 244 1.27 -8.42 -13.49
CA TRP A 244 1.57 -9.82 -13.20
C TRP A 244 2.93 -9.99 -12.51
N PHE A 245 3.96 -9.31 -13.00
CA PHE A 245 5.31 -9.37 -12.45
C PHE A 245 5.36 -8.79 -11.04
N ILE A 246 4.66 -7.68 -10.77
CA ILE A 246 4.57 -7.09 -9.42
C ILE A 246 3.87 -8.06 -8.46
N ILE A 247 2.74 -8.64 -8.88
CA ILE A 247 2.01 -9.64 -8.10
C ILE A 247 2.92 -10.86 -7.84
N ALA A 248 3.50 -11.44 -8.88
CA ALA A 248 4.37 -12.60 -8.77
C ALA A 248 5.57 -12.32 -7.83
N THR A 249 6.21 -11.16 -7.97
CA THR A 249 7.36 -10.76 -7.13
C THR A 249 6.98 -10.67 -5.66
N LEU A 250 5.88 -10.00 -5.32
CA LEU A 250 5.47 -9.83 -3.93
C LEU A 250 4.87 -11.09 -3.30
N TYR A 251 4.50 -12.07 -4.13
CA TYR A 251 4.16 -13.43 -3.71
C TYR A 251 5.35 -14.39 -3.87
N PHE A 252 6.58 -13.86 -3.97
CA PHE A 252 7.85 -14.62 -4.00
C PHE A 252 7.93 -15.66 -5.13
N PHE A 253 7.27 -15.41 -6.26
CA PHE A 253 7.09 -16.34 -7.38
C PHE A 253 6.54 -17.71 -6.96
N ARG A 254 5.87 -17.78 -5.81
CA ARG A 254 5.40 -19.02 -5.22
C ARG A 254 3.97 -19.29 -5.68
N ILE A 255 3.84 -20.23 -6.59
CA ILE A 255 2.55 -20.74 -7.05
C ILE A 255 2.34 -22.09 -6.36
N SER A 256 1.55 -22.10 -5.28
CA SER A 256 1.15 -23.33 -4.59
C SER A 256 -0.23 -23.79 -5.06
N ARG A 257 -0.40 -25.10 -5.23
CA ARG A 257 -1.75 -25.68 -5.32
C ARG A 257 -2.45 -25.47 -3.98
N LEU A 258 -3.72 -25.11 -4.05
CA LEU A 258 -4.59 -25.07 -2.88
C LEU A 258 -4.61 -26.48 -2.28
N SER A 259 -4.13 -26.64 -1.05
CA SER A 259 -4.23 -27.93 -0.37
C SER A 259 -5.70 -28.23 -0.08
N GLU A 260 -6.05 -29.51 0.07
CA GLU A 260 -7.42 -29.92 0.36
C GLU A 260 -7.92 -29.30 1.68
N ASN A 261 -7.03 -29.11 2.65
CA ASN A 261 -7.31 -28.43 3.91
C ASN A 261 -7.59 -26.94 3.71
N GLU A 262 -6.76 -26.23 2.94
CA GLU A 262 -6.99 -24.82 2.59
C GLU A 262 -8.27 -24.63 1.78
N ALA A 263 -8.57 -25.56 0.86
CA ALA A 263 -9.80 -25.57 0.09
C ALA A 263 -11.03 -25.73 0.98
N ARG A 264 -11.04 -26.72 1.88
CA ARG A 264 -12.13 -26.91 2.86
C ARG A 264 -12.29 -25.70 3.78
N LEU A 265 -11.20 -25.01 4.13
CA LEU A 265 -11.23 -23.79 4.94
C LEU A 265 -11.84 -22.60 4.19
N LEU A 266 -11.47 -22.39 2.92
CA LEU A 266 -12.09 -21.35 2.08
C LEU A 266 -13.59 -21.60 1.90
N ILE A 267 -13.97 -22.87 1.73
CA ILE A 267 -15.38 -23.27 1.67
C ILE A 267 -16.08 -22.94 3.00
N LYS A 268 -15.44 -23.19 4.15
CA LYS A 268 -16.01 -22.87 5.47
C LYS A 268 -16.26 -21.38 5.70
N TRP A 269 -15.47 -20.50 5.10
CA TRP A 269 -15.68 -19.04 5.13
C TRP A 269 -16.83 -18.57 4.21
N LEU A 270 -17.16 -19.34 3.17
CA LEU A 270 -18.28 -19.07 2.25
C LEU A 270 -19.62 -19.55 2.82
N TYR A 271 -19.60 -20.51 3.75
CA TYR A 271 -20.80 -20.94 4.46
C TYR A 271 -21.04 -20.06 5.69
N LEU A 272 -22.16 -19.32 5.67
CA LEU A 272 -22.75 -18.79 6.90
C LEU A 272 -23.02 -19.98 7.84
N PRO A 273 -22.73 -19.86 9.15
CA PRO A 273 -23.05 -20.92 10.10
C PRO A 273 -24.54 -21.25 9.97
N THR A 274 -24.86 -22.51 9.69
CA THR A 274 -26.23 -23.00 9.51
C THR A 274 -26.97 -23.21 10.82
N GLU A 275 -26.33 -22.86 11.95
CA GLU A 275 -26.89 -23.02 13.29
C GLU A 275 -26.84 -21.66 14.00
N CYS A 276 -28.03 -21.11 14.27
CA CYS A 276 -28.28 -20.12 15.31
C CYS A 276 -28.59 -20.83 16.62
#